data_AF-A0A2W2BC56-F1
#
_entry.id   AF-A0A2W2BC56-F1
#
_cell.length_a   1.000
_cell.length_b   1.000
_cell.length_c   1.000
_cell.angle_alpha   90.00
_cell.angle_beta   90.00
_cell.angle_gamma   90.00
#
_symmetry.space_group_name_H-M   'P 1'
#
loop_
_entity.id
_entity.type
_entity.pdbx_description
1 polymer ?
#
loop_
_entity_poly.entity_id
_entity_poly.type
_entity_poly.pdbx_seq_one_letter_code
_entity_poly.pdbx_strand_id
1 'polypeptide(L)'
;MFNLAALLASDCGLPNLARQWSTRLARAALAHPPQDFRTASHSLEPVINLARLRTRAADGTGAWTILQQLHRAVTNRTDTSIDGITVPASRLAPDRSEHRELRRWLWAVLLSSGAHALAVAGRWDDAYHQLHQNHGIGRRMLDGRQIAVIAHTLAGRHSHAMTLLRDTKPGEPWEHAVTCRLVLLCQQGATSSRQRDQAVRAYQALTPAAEGLAVFHTRLGLSLIDALGSIHQPAAQPIATDLIKRAAGDGYTARDLLTHPACRSLLTPRQAAQLTDVVTACGLDTGTIPTPLLTELAHALDTAEDTLTSTSPDTNPIHPHQAPG
;
A
#
# COMPACT_ATOMS: atom_id res chain seq x y z
N MET A 1 -17.77 0.18 -2.08
CA MET A 1 -18.34 1.02 -1.01
C MET A 1 -17.65 0.79 0.33
N PHE A 2 -17.70 -0.40 0.93
CA PHE A 2 -17.03 -0.70 2.22
C PHE A 2 -15.52 -0.43 2.27
N ASN A 3 -14.74 -0.85 1.26
CA ASN A 3 -13.30 -0.58 1.25
C ASN A 3 -13.00 0.93 1.25
N LEU A 4 -13.83 1.73 0.57
CA LEU A 4 -13.73 3.19 0.57
C LEU A 4 -14.18 3.79 1.91
N ALA A 5 -15.25 3.28 2.51
CA ALA A 5 -15.69 3.72 3.84
C ALA A 5 -14.61 3.43 4.90
N ALA A 6 -14.03 2.23 4.88
CA ALA A 6 -12.93 1.85 5.77
C ALA A 6 -11.68 2.72 5.53
N LEU A 7 -11.39 3.07 4.28
CA LEU A 7 -10.30 4.00 3.94
C LEU A 7 -10.59 5.40 4.49
N LEU A 8 -11.80 5.92 4.32
CA LEU A 8 -12.22 7.23 4.84
C LEU A 8 -12.12 7.26 6.38
N ALA A 9 -12.61 6.24 7.06
CA ALA A 9 -12.43 6.12 8.51
C ALA A 9 -10.95 6.07 8.91
N SER A 10 -10.11 5.34 8.16
CA SER A 10 -8.67 5.34 8.39
C SER A 10 -8.04 6.71 8.19
N ASP A 11 -8.50 7.47 7.19
CA ASP A 11 -8.00 8.81 6.88
C ASP A 11 -8.40 9.82 7.96
N CYS A 12 -9.61 9.71 8.51
CA CYS A 12 -10.05 10.49 9.66
C CYS A 12 -9.39 10.08 10.99
N GLY A 13 -8.41 9.16 10.99
CA GLY A 13 -7.76 8.73 12.23
C GLY A 13 -8.62 7.82 13.10
N LEU A 14 -9.57 7.08 12.52
CA LEU A 14 -10.47 6.13 13.20
C LEU A 14 -10.15 4.67 12.84
N PRO A 15 -8.96 4.14 13.19
CA PRO A 15 -8.51 2.82 12.74
C PRO A 15 -9.38 1.66 13.26
N ASN A 16 -10.00 1.81 14.42
CA ASN A 16 -10.90 0.79 14.97
C ASN A 16 -12.21 0.70 14.17
N LEU A 17 -12.77 1.85 13.76
CA LEU A 17 -13.96 1.90 12.91
C LEU A 17 -13.66 1.34 11.51
N ALA A 18 -12.52 1.72 10.93
CA ALA A 18 -12.04 1.16 9.66
C ALA A 18 -11.92 -0.37 9.72
N ARG A 19 -11.33 -0.91 10.81
CA ARG A 19 -11.23 -2.36 11.06
C ARG A 19 -12.60 -3.00 11.19
N GLN A 20 -13.52 -2.38 11.93
CA GLN A 20 -14.88 -2.89 12.15
C GLN A 20 -15.62 -3.03 10.81
N TRP A 21 -15.61 -2.00 9.97
CA TRP A 21 -16.28 -2.02 8.66
C TRP A 21 -15.65 -3.03 7.70
N SER A 22 -14.32 -3.13 7.66
CA SER A 22 -13.64 -4.14 6.84
C SER A 22 -13.93 -5.57 7.32
N THR A 23 -14.02 -5.78 8.64
CA THR A 23 -14.36 -7.07 9.25
C THR A 23 -15.80 -7.48 8.94
N ARG A 24 -16.72 -6.53 9.04
CA ARG A 24 -18.14 -6.73 8.73
C ARG A 24 -18.31 -7.18 7.28
N LEU A 25 -17.70 -6.47 6.32
CA LEU A 25 -17.74 -6.88 4.93
C LEU A 25 -17.11 -8.25 4.71
N ALA A 26 -15.96 -8.54 5.34
CA ALA A 26 -15.31 -9.84 5.19
C ALA A 26 -16.24 -10.99 5.62
N ARG A 27 -16.98 -10.81 6.72
CA ARG A 27 -17.94 -11.82 7.19
C ARG A 27 -19.10 -12.00 6.22
N ALA A 28 -19.69 -10.91 5.73
CA ALA A 28 -20.77 -10.96 4.75
C ALA A 28 -20.33 -11.64 3.44
N ALA A 29 -19.17 -11.23 2.89
CA ALA A 29 -18.67 -11.75 1.63
C ALA A 29 -18.20 -13.21 1.70
N LEU A 30 -17.79 -13.70 2.87
CA LEU A 30 -17.34 -15.08 3.07
C LEU A 30 -18.40 -16.00 3.68
N ALA A 31 -19.61 -15.49 3.98
CA ALA A 31 -20.71 -16.28 4.50
C ALA A 31 -21.10 -17.43 3.54
N HIS A 32 -21.08 -17.14 2.24
CA HIS A 32 -21.33 -18.10 1.17
C HIS A 32 -20.05 -18.26 0.33
N PRO A 33 -19.26 -19.32 0.53
CA PRO A 33 -17.99 -19.50 -0.16
C PRO A 33 -18.14 -19.43 -1.68
N PRO A 34 -17.50 -18.47 -2.36
CA PRO A 34 -17.61 -18.32 -3.80
C PRO A 34 -17.05 -19.51 -4.58
N GLN A 35 -17.68 -19.78 -5.73
CA GLN A 35 -17.38 -20.95 -6.57
C GLN A 35 -16.38 -20.66 -7.70
N ASP A 36 -16.21 -19.39 -8.09
CA ASP A 36 -15.29 -18.94 -9.13
C ASP A 36 -14.18 -18.02 -8.58
N PHE A 37 -13.07 -17.91 -9.31
CA PHE A 37 -11.91 -17.08 -8.95
C PHE A 37 -12.28 -15.62 -8.74
N ARG A 38 -13.08 -15.03 -9.64
CA ARG A 38 -13.39 -13.59 -9.60
C ARG A 38 -14.16 -13.24 -8.33
N THR A 39 -15.19 -14.00 -8.01
CA THR A 39 -15.98 -13.77 -6.81
C THR A 39 -15.19 -14.13 -5.54
N ALA A 40 -14.35 -15.18 -5.57
CA ALA A 40 -13.49 -15.55 -4.44
C ALA A 40 -12.44 -14.47 -4.14
N SER A 41 -11.78 -13.93 -5.16
CA SER A 41 -10.79 -12.84 -5.01
C SER A 41 -11.42 -11.58 -4.45
N HIS A 42 -12.56 -11.13 -4.99
CA HIS A 42 -13.31 -10.00 -4.44
C HIS A 42 -13.74 -10.23 -2.99
N SER A 43 -14.17 -11.44 -2.63
CA SER A 43 -14.60 -11.76 -1.27
C SER A 43 -13.44 -11.79 -0.26
N LEU A 44 -12.19 -11.94 -0.73
CA LEU A 44 -10.99 -11.87 0.08
C LEU A 44 -10.37 -10.46 0.16
N GLU A 45 -10.76 -9.53 -0.72
CA GLU A 45 -10.28 -8.14 -0.65
C GLU A 45 -10.48 -7.48 0.72
N PRO A 46 -11.59 -7.68 1.45
CA PRO A 46 -11.77 -7.10 2.78
C PRO A 46 -10.76 -7.62 3.81
N VAL A 47 -10.33 -8.89 3.68
CA VAL A 47 -9.29 -9.48 4.54
C VAL A 47 -7.92 -8.88 4.20
N ILE A 48 -7.63 -8.70 2.90
CA ILE A 48 -6.41 -7.99 2.45
C ILE A 48 -6.43 -6.54 2.91
N ASN A 49 -7.60 -5.89 2.91
CA ASN A 49 -7.76 -4.53 3.37
C ASN A 49 -7.45 -4.38 4.86
N LEU A 50 -7.76 -5.38 5.70
CA LEU A 50 -7.32 -5.39 7.10
C LEU A 50 -5.79 -5.34 7.23
N ALA A 51 -5.07 -6.08 6.40
CA ALA A 51 -3.61 -5.98 6.36
C ALA A 51 -3.14 -4.60 5.90
N ARG A 52 -3.77 -4.01 4.87
CA ARG A 52 -3.45 -2.64 4.41
C ARG A 52 -3.70 -1.59 5.49
N LEU A 53 -4.79 -1.71 6.24
CA LEU A 53 -5.11 -0.84 7.37
C LEU A 53 -4.07 -0.96 8.48
N ARG A 54 -3.61 -2.17 8.80
CA ARG A 54 -2.52 -2.40 9.75
C ARG A 54 -1.21 -1.77 9.27
N THR A 55 -0.85 -1.93 7.99
CA THR A 55 0.32 -1.26 7.41
C THR A 55 0.23 0.26 7.52
N ARG A 56 -0.94 0.86 7.26
CA ARG A 56 -1.16 2.31 7.44
C ARG A 56 -0.99 2.75 8.90
N ALA A 57 -1.38 1.91 9.85
CA ALA A 57 -1.18 2.13 11.29
C ALA A 57 0.22 1.76 11.79
N ALA A 58 1.20 1.58 10.88
CA ALA A 58 2.57 1.14 11.16
C ALA A 58 2.71 -0.25 11.82
N ASP A 59 1.63 -1.05 11.87
CA ASP A 59 1.64 -2.45 12.30
C ASP A 59 1.96 -3.38 11.11
N GLY A 60 3.19 -3.27 10.60
CA GLY A 60 3.66 -4.08 9.48
C GLY A 60 3.76 -5.58 9.83
N THR A 61 4.05 -5.93 11.08
CA THR A 61 4.13 -7.33 11.51
C THR A 61 2.75 -7.99 11.51
N GLY A 62 1.72 -7.33 12.07
CA GLY A 62 0.35 -7.83 12.03
C GLY A 62 -0.18 -7.93 10.60
N ALA A 63 0.11 -6.95 9.75
CA ALA A 63 -0.24 -6.97 8.33
C ALA A 63 0.37 -8.17 7.60
N TRP A 64 1.67 -8.43 7.80
CA TRP A 64 2.36 -9.59 7.25
C TRP A 64 1.73 -10.92 7.71
N THR A 65 1.44 -11.05 9.01
CA THR A 65 0.83 -12.27 9.57
C THR A 65 -0.52 -12.57 8.91
N ILE A 66 -1.38 -11.56 8.70
CA ILE A 66 -2.66 -11.72 7.99
C ILE A 66 -2.43 -12.28 6.57
N LEU A 67 -1.57 -11.62 5.79
CA LEU A 67 -1.33 -11.99 4.40
C LEU A 67 -0.71 -13.38 4.26
N GLN A 68 0.24 -13.71 5.15
CA GLN A 68 0.89 -15.02 5.17
C GLN A 68 -0.10 -16.13 5.56
N GLN A 69 -0.92 -15.92 6.61
CA GLN A 69 -1.93 -16.88 7.04
C GLN A 69 -2.96 -17.12 5.94
N LEU A 70 -3.45 -16.06 5.30
CA LEU A 70 -4.41 -16.16 4.21
C LEU A 70 -3.83 -16.95 3.02
N HIS A 71 -2.63 -16.59 2.58
CA HIS A 71 -1.96 -17.29 1.48
C HIS A 71 -1.72 -18.78 1.80
N ARG A 72 -1.29 -19.10 3.03
CA ARG A 72 -1.06 -20.48 3.48
C ARG A 72 -2.38 -21.26 3.53
N ALA A 73 -3.44 -20.68 4.08
CA ALA A 73 -4.75 -21.30 4.19
C ALA A 73 -5.33 -21.66 2.81
N VAL A 74 -5.30 -20.72 1.85
CA VAL A 74 -5.75 -20.98 0.48
C VAL A 74 -4.83 -21.98 -0.22
N THR A 75 -3.51 -21.87 -0.07
CA THR A 75 -2.57 -22.82 -0.69
C THR A 75 -2.78 -24.25 -0.22
N ASN A 76 -3.06 -24.44 1.07
CA ASN A 76 -3.25 -25.76 1.67
C ASN A 76 -4.70 -26.25 1.64
N ARG A 77 -5.64 -25.42 1.16
CA ARG A 77 -7.08 -25.66 1.23
C ARG A 77 -7.55 -25.97 2.65
N THR A 78 -7.07 -25.21 3.63
CA THR A 78 -7.42 -25.37 5.04
C THR A 78 -8.12 -24.12 5.56
N ASP A 79 -9.33 -24.28 6.11
CA ASP A 79 -10.05 -23.19 6.75
C ASP A 79 -9.21 -22.57 7.88
N THR A 80 -9.34 -21.27 8.09
CA THR A 80 -8.57 -20.54 9.12
C THR A 80 -9.41 -19.42 9.73
N SER A 81 -8.99 -18.92 10.89
CA SER A 81 -9.50 -17.68 11.46
C SER A 81 -8.44 -16.58 11.35
N ILE A 82 -8.82 -15.40 10.87
CA ILE A 82 -7.96 -14.22 10.74
C ILE A 82 -8.70 -13.04 11.37
N ASP A 83 -8.15 -12.43 12.42
CA ASP A 83 -8.77 -11.31 13.14
C ASP A 83 -10.26 -11.55 13.49
N GLY A 84 -10.61 -12.79 13.86
CA GLY A 84 -11.99 -13.17 14.22
C GLY A 84 -12.95 -13.30 13.01
N ILE A 85 -12.40 -13.46 11.80
CA ILE A 85 -13.11 -13.79 10.56
C ILE A 85 -12.78 -15.23 10.20
N THR A 86 -13.82 -16.05 10.03
CA THR A 86 -13.65 -17.40 9.47
C THR A 86 -13.43 -17.28 7.97
N VAL A 87 -12.29 -17.76 7.49
CA VAL A 87 -11.98 -17.86 6.06
C VAL A 87 -12.14 -19.32 5.64
N PRO A 88 -13.19 -19.66 4.87
CA PRO A 88 -13.50 -21.03 4.45
C PRO A 88 -12.62 -21.48 3.26
N ALA A 89 -11.30 -21.37 3.40
CA ALA A 89 -10.34 -21.54 2.31
C ALA A 89 -10.38 -22.93 1.65
N SER A 90 -10.89 -23.96 2.33
CA SER A 90 -11.12 -25.29 1.74
C SER A 90 -12.22 -25.32 0.68
N ARG A 91 -13.15 -24.34 0.72
CA ARG A 91 -14.35 -24.28 -0.13
C ARG A 91 -14.31 -23.15 -1.17
N LEU A 92 -13.33 -22.25 -1.09
CA LEU A 92 -13.17 -21.15 -2.05
C LEU A 92 -12.69 -21.67 -3.41
N ALA A 93 -13.44 -21.36 -4.47
CA ALA A 93 -13.12 -21.74 -5.85
C ALA A 93 -12.73 -23.22 -5.96
N PRO A 94 -13.67 -24.18 -5.75
CA PRO A 94 -13.32 -25.59 -5.58
C PRO A 94 -12.69 -26.21 -6.83
N ASP A 95 -13.06 -25.73 -8.02
CA ASP A 95 -12.43 -26.11 -9.28
C ASP A 95 -10.90 -25.92 -9.23
N ARG A 96 -10.16 -26.87 -9.80
CA ARG A 96 -8.69 -26.87 -9.69
C ARG A 96 -8.03 -25.74 -10.46
N SER A 97 -8.62 -25.30 -11.58
CA SER A 97 -8.09 -24.21 -12.39
C SER A 97 -8.37 -22.86 -11.75
N GLU A 98 -9.61 -22.63 -11.30
CA GLU A 98 -10.04 -21.45 -10.56
C GLU A 98 -9.23 -21.26 -9.27
N HIS A 99 -9.05 -22.35 -8.51
CA HIS A 99 -8.23 -22.32 -7.30
C HIS A 99 -6.76 -21.97 -7.57
N ARG A 100 -6.20 -22.47 -8.68
CA ARG A 100 -4.82 -22.17 -9.05
C ARG A 100 -4.66 -20.69 -9.37
N GLU A 101 -5.67 -20.09 -9.99
CA GLU A 101 -5.71 -18.66 -10.27
C GLU A 101 -5.83 -17.84 -8.97
N LEU A 102 -6.72 -18.25 -8.06
CA LEU A 102 -6.85 -17.63 -6.73
C LEU A 102 -5.53 -17.64 -5.95
N ARG A 103 -4.85 -18.78 -5.94
CA ARG A 103 -3.54 -18.92 -5.30
C ARG A 103 -2.49 -18.03 -5.95
N ARG A 104 -2.45 -17.94 -7.30
CA ARG A 104 -1.51 -17.07 -8.03
C ARG A 104 -1.76 -15.60 -7.72
N TRP A 105 -3.02 -15.20 -7.64
CA TRP A 105 -3.40 -13.84 -7.26
C TRP A 105 -2.98 -13.52 -5.82
N LEU A 106 -3.28 -14.39 -4.85
CA LEU A 106 -2.83 -14.18 -3.46
C LEU A 106 -1.31 -14.16 -3.33
N TRP A 107 -0.62 -14.98 -4.11
CA TRP A 107 0.84 -14.95 -4.17
C TRP A 107 1.35 -13.58 -4.66
N ALA A 108 0.74 -13.00 -5.69
CA ALA A 108 1.07 -11.64 -6.14
C ALA A 108 0.78 -10.59 -5.05
N VAL A 109 -0.33 -10.72 -4.32
CA VAL A 109 -0.65 -9.87 -3.17
C VAL A 109 0.43 -9.98 -2.08
N LEU A 110 0.90 -11.19 -1.78
CA LEU A 110 1.95 -11.43 -0.79
C LEU A 110 3.29 -10.79 -1.22
N LEU A 111 3.66 -10.90 -2.49
CA LEU A 111 4.88 -10.27 -3.01
C LEU A 111 4.85 -8.75 -2.97
N SER A 112 3.68 -8.15 -3.23
CA SER A 112 3.51 -6.69 -3.19
C SER A 112 3.28 -6.22 -1.75
N SER A 113 2.08 -6.48 -1.22
CA SER A 113 1.64 -5.92 0.06
C SER A 113 2.34 -6.57 1.25
N GLY A 114 2.73 -7.85 1.14
CA GLY A 114 3.47 -8.54 2.20
C GLY A 114 4.91 -8.04 2.35
N ALA A 115 5.63 -7.86 1.24
CA ALA A 115 6.97 -7.27 1.28
C ALA A 115 6.94 -5.83 1.81
N HIS A 116 5.94 -5.05 1.42
CA HIS A 116 5.76 -3.70 1.97
C HIS A 116 5.43 -3.70 3.47
N ALA A 117 4.58 -4.62 3.93
CA ALA A 117 4.27 -4.79 5.36
C ALA A 117 5.54 -5.10 6.19
N LEU A 118 6.39 -6.00 5.70
CA LEU A 118 7.68 -6.29 6.35
C LEU A 118 8.62 -5.07 6.36
N ALA A 119 8.69 -4.33 5.24
CA ALA A 119 9.50 -3.11 5.17
C ALA A 119 9.03 -2.03 6.17
N VAL A 120 7.71 -1.82 6.30
CA VAL A 120 7.13 -0.90 7.29
C VAL A 120 7.45 -1.32 8.73
N ALA A 121 7.52 -2.62 9.01
CA ALA A 121 7.94 -3.14 10.31
C ALA A 121 9.47 -3.06 10.56
N GLY A 122 10.24 -2.48 9.64
CA GLY A 122 11.71 -2.45 9.71
C GLY A 122 12.38 -3.80 9.42
N ARG A 123 11.62 -4.82 9.02
CA ARG A 123 12.10 -6.19 8.76
C ARG A 123 12.57 -6.35 7.32
N TRP A 124 13.52 -5.51 6.91
CA TRP A 124 13.98 -5.42 5.52
C TRP A 124 14.65 -6.70 5.00
N ASP A 125 15.44 -7.38 5.84
CA ASP A 125 16.03 -8.67 5.48
C ASP A 125 14.97 -9.75 5.24
N ASP A 126 13.92 -9.80 6.06
CA ASP A 126 12.80 -10.73 5.85
C ASP A 126 12.04 -10.41 4.56
N ALA A 127 11.80 -9.12 4.27
CA ALA A 127 11.19 -8.68 3.02
C ALA A 127 12.02 -9.10 1.81
N TYR A 128 13.35 -8.92 1.87
CA TYR A 128 14.27 -9.39 0.86
C TYR A 128 14.22 -10.91 0.68
N HIS A 129 14.31 -11.69 1.77
CA HIS A 129 14.30 -13.15 1.69
C HIS A 129 12.99 -13.67 1.10
N GLN A 130 11.85 -13.10 1.49
CA GLN A 130 10.55 -13.44 0.91
C GLN A 130 10.53 -13.20 -0.59
N LEU A 131 10.96 -12.02 -1.04
CA LEU A 131 10.98 -11.68 -2.46
C LEU A 131 11.97 -12.56 -3.23
N HIS A 132 13.14 -12.81 -2.68
CA HIS A 132 14.17 -13.64 -3.30
C HIS A 132 13.68 -15.09 -3.50
N GLN A 133 13.15 -15.71 -2.45
CA GLN A 133 12.62 -17.09 -2.51
C GLN A 133 11.48 -17.23 -3.53
N ASN A 134 10.73 -16.15 -3.74
CA ASN A 134 9.59 -16.12 -4.66
C ASN A 134 9.91 -15.44 -5.99
N HIS A 135 11.18 -15.23 -6.34
CA HIS A 135 11.58 -14.59 -7.60
C HIS A 135 10.94 -13.21 -7.86
N GLY A 136 10.59 -12.49 -6.79
CA GLY A 136 9.99 -11.14 -6.81
C GLY A 136 10.99 -10.01 -7.06
N ILE A 137 12.29 -10.31 -7.24
CA ILE A 137 13.34 -9.32 -7.50
C ILE A 137 13.66 -9.29 -8.99
N GLY A 138 13.10 -8.30 -9.69
CA GLY A 138 13.33 -8.09 -11.12
C GLY A 138 14.66 -7.40 -11.46
N ARG A 139 14.84 -7.08 -12.75
CA ARG A 139 15.96 -6.24 -13.25
C ARG A 139 15.62 -4.75 -13.41
N ARG A 140 14.35 -4.39 -13.30
CA ARG A 140 13.84 -2.99 -13.31
C ARG A 140 13.76 -2.44 -11.89
N MET A 141 13.68 -1.12 -11.72
CA MET A 141 13.62 -0.47 -10.40
C MET A 141 12.20 -0.44 -9.83
N LEU A 142 11.57 -1.62 -9.80
CA LEU A 142 10.27 -1.84 -9.14
C LEU A 142 10.48 -2.20 -7.66
N ASP A 143 9.38 -2.33 -6.91
CA ASP A 143 9.37 -2.55 -5.46
C ASP A 143 10.36 -3.61 -4.98
N GLY A 144 10.39 -4.78 -5.64
CA GLY A 144 11.27 -5.86 -5.23
C GLY A 144 12.77 -5.53 -5.34
N ARG A 145 13.16 -4.75 -6.35
CA ARG A 145 14.54 -4.28 -6.51
C ARG A 145 14.87 -3.20 -5.48
N GLN A 146 13.94 -2.29 -5.23
CA GLN A 146 14.10 -1.23 -4.23
C GLN A 146 14.29 -1.82 -2.83
N ILE A 147 13.43 -2.76 -2.43
CA ILE A 147 13.52 -3.48 -1.14
C ILE A 147 14.86 -4.22 -1.03
N ALA A 148 15.29 -4.91 -2.08
CA ALA A 148 16.57 -5.61 -2.07
C ALA A 148 17.76 -4.64 -1.85
N VAL A 149 17.80 -3.52 -2.57
CA VAL A 149 18.84 -2.50 -2.39
C VAL A 149 18.84 -1.97 -0.95
N ILE A 150 17.67 -1.58 -0.43
CA ILE A 150 17.55 -1.03 0.93
C ILE A 150 17.95 -2.06 1.98
N ALA A 151 17.50 -3.31 1.87
CA ALA A 151 17.84 -4.40 2.79
C ALA A 151 19.36 -4.65 2.83
N HIS A 152 20.01 -4.72 1.67
CA HIS A 152 21.47 -4.86 1.61
C HIS A 152 22.19 -3.67 2.26
N THR A 153 21.74 -2.44 2.03
CA THR A 153 22.34 -1.25 2.62
C THR A 153 22.21 -1.23 4.14
N LEU A 154 21.00 -1.46 4.66
CA LEU A 154 20.75 -1.48 6.11
C LEU A 154 21.52 -2.59 6.83
N ALA A 155 21.73 -3.73 6.17
CA ALA A 155 22.53 -4.82 6.72
C ALA A 155 24.04 -4.66 6.50
N GLY A 156 24.53 -3.48 6.09
CA GLY A 156 25.95 -3.22 5.90
C GLY A 156 26.55 -3.80 4.61
N ARG A 157 25.77 -4.52 3.80
CA ARG A 157 26.20 -5.18 2.54
C ARG A 157 26.22 -4.20 1.36
N HIS A 158 26.89 -3.06 1.52
CA HIS A 158 26.88 -1.95 0.56
C HIS A 158 27.41 -2.34 -0.83
N SER A 159 28.40 -3.23 -0.92
CA SER A 159 28.89 -3.76 -2.20
C SER A 159 27.80 -4.50 -3.00
N HIS A 160 26.93 -5.23 -2.30
CA HIS A 160 25.80 -5.93 -2.92
C HIS A 160 24.72 -4.95 -3.35
N ALA A 161 24.37 -3.97 -2.50
CA ALA A 161 23.43 -2.90 -2.85
C ALA A 161 23.90 -2.13 -4.11
N MET A 162 25.18 -1.77 -4.17
CA MET A 162 25.77 -1.08 -5.32
C MET A 162 25.83 -1.95 -6.58
N THR A 163 26.01 -3.27 -6.44
CA THR A 163 25.93 -4.20 -7.58
C THR A 163 24.50 -4.28 -8.09
N LEU A 164 23.51 -4.36 -7.20
CA LEU A 164 22.10 -4.31 -7.60
C LEU A 164 21.75 -3.00 -8.32
N LEU A 165 22.28 -1.86 -7.87
CA LEU A 165 22.04 -0.57 -8.54
C LEU A 165 22.70 -0.51 -9.92
N ARG A 166 23.93 -0.98 -10.07
CA ARG A 166 24.63 -1.03 -11.37
C ARG A 166 23.96 -1.94 -12.38
N ASP A 167 23.45 -3.09 -11.93
CA ASP A 167 22.80 -4.08 -12.79
C ASP A 167 21.33 -3.76 -13.08
N THR A 168 20.81 -2.65 -12.56
CA THR A 168 19.43 -2.21 -12.83
C THR A 168 19.32 -1.77 -14.29
N LYS A 169 18.39 -2.38 -15.02
CA LYS A 169 18.06 -1.98 -16.39
C LYS A 169 17.39 -0.61 -16.39
N PRO A 170 17.70 0.26 -17.36
CA PRO A 170 16.95 1.49 -17.59
C PRO A 170 15.45 1.22 -17.71
N GLY A 171 14.65 2.17 -17.23
CA GLY A 171 13.20 2.10 -17.23
C GLY A 171 12.60 3.50 -17.43
N GLU A 172 11.43 3.73 -16.84
CA GLU A 172 10.74 5.01 -16.88
C GLU A 172 11.53 6.12 -16.15
N PRO A 173 11.25 7.41 -16.42
CA PRO A 173 11.92 8.51 -15.74
C PRO A 173 11.85 8.43 -14.20
N TRP A 174 10.72 7.97 -13.65
CA TRP A 174 10.57 7.80 -12.20
C TRP A 174 11.47 6.70 -11.64
N GLU A 175 11.70 5.60 -12.39
CA GLU A 175 12.64 4.54 -11.99
C GLU A 175 14.07 5.06 -11.96
N HIS A 176 14.43 5.92 -12.91
CA HIS A 176 15.73 6.57 -12.93
C HIS A 176 15.93 7.49 -11.71
N ALA A 177 14.92 8.31 -11.39
CA ALA A 177 14.97 9.19 -10.22
C ALA A 177 15.11 8.40 -8.91
N VAL A 178 14.35 7.31 -8.74
CA VAL A 178 14.48 6.39 -7.60
C VAL A 178 15.87 5.76 -7.55
N THR A 179 16.40 5.29 -8.69
CA THR A 179 17.74 4.69 -8.77
C THR A 179 18.81 5.68 -8.36
N CYS A 180 18.80 6.90 -8.89
CA CYS A 180 19.77 7.94 -8.54
C CYS A 180 19.71 8.29 -7.05
N ARG A 181 18.51 8.37 -6.46
CA ARG A 181 18.35 8.58 -5.02
C ARG A 181 18.94 7.43 -4.21
N LEU A 182 18.64 6.18 -4.56
CA LEU A 182 19.19 5.01 -3.87
C LEU A 182 20.72 4.96 -3.97
N VAL A 183 21.30 5.38 -5.10
CA VAL A 183 22.77 5.53 -5.23
C VAL A 183 23.34 6.51 -4.21
N LEU A 184 22.65 7.60 -3.87
CA LEU A 184 23.11 8.51 -2.80
C LEU A 184 23.06 7.83 -1.43
N LEU A 185 21.95 7.15 -1.12
CA LEU A 185 21.73 6.51 0.18
C LEU A 185 22.67 5.31 0.43
N CYS A 186 23.13 4.62 -0.61
CA CYS A 186 23.95 3.42 -0.49
C CYS A 186 25.46 3.71 -0.43
N GLN A 187 25.88 4.98 -0.48
CA GLN A 187 27.30 5.33 -0.47
C GLN A 187 27.88 5.34 0.95
N GLN A 188 29.02 4.67 1.12
CA GLN A 188 29.77 4.64 2.39
C GLN A 188 30.73 5.83 2.60
N GLY A 189 30.74 6.81 1.71
CA GLY A 189 31.67 7.93 1.74
C GLY A 189 31.04 9.24 1.27
N ALA A 190 31.84 10.30 1.21
CA ALA A 190 31.36 11.61 0.77
C ALA A 190 30.81 11.52 -0.66
N THR A 191 29.50 11.79 -0.80
CA THR A 191 28.85 11.81 -2.10
C THR A 191 29.40 12.94 -2.96
N SER A 192 29.86 12.58 -4.16
CA SER A 192 30.38 13.56 -5.12
C SER A 192 29.29 14.56 -5.52
N SER A 193 29.68 15.82 -5.78
CA SER A 193 28.73 16.84 -6.26
C SER A 193 28.03 16.39 -7.54
N ARG A 194 28.75 15.71 -8.44
CA ARG A 194 28.18 15.15 -9.68
C ARG A 194 27.01 14.19 -9.43
N GLN A 195 27.11 13.31 -8.44
CA GLN A 195 26.04 12.35 -8.11
C GLN A 195 24.83 13.06 -7.49
N ARG A 196 25.06 14.03 -6.59
CA ARG A 196 23.99 14.88 -6.03
C ARG A 196 23.26 15.61 -7.15
N ASP A 197 23.99 16.28 -8.03
CA ASP A 197 23.40 17.01 -9.15
C ASP A 197 22.63 16.09 -10.10
N GLN A 198 23.12 14.87 -10.33
CA GLN A 198 22.42 13.88 -11.15
C GLN A 198 21.08 13.47 -10.52
N ALA A 199 21.05 13.17 -9.22
CA ALA A 199 19.82 12.81 -8.54
C ALA A 199 18.79 13.96 -8.53
N VAL A 200 19.25 15.19 -8.32
CA VAL A 200 18.40 16.38 -8.37
C VAL A 200 17.84 16.60 -9.77
N ARG A 201 18.67 16.52 -10.81
CA ARG A 201 18.19 16.61 -12.21
C ARG A 201 17.20 15.51 -12.54
N ALA A 202 17.46 14.27 -12.12
CA ALA A 202 16.57 13.15 -12.36
C ALA A 202 15.18 13.35 -11.71
N TYR A 203 15.15 13.90 -10.49
CA TYR A 203 13.91 14.29 -9.82
C TYR A 203 13.20 15.46 -10.52
N GLN A 204 13.92 16.52 -10.87
CA GLN A 204 13.35 17.70 -11.53
C GLN A 204 12.81 17.42 -12.94
N ALA A 205 13.36 16.40 -13.61
CA ALA A 205 12.87 15.94 -14.91
C ALA A 205 11.51 15.23 -14.83
N LEU A 206 11.03 14.92 -13.62
CA LEU A 206 9.72 14.34 -13.44
C LEU A 206 8.65 15.43 -13.57
N THR A 207 7.72 15.24 -14.52
CA THR A 207 6.56 16.11 -14.67
C THR A 207 5.59 15.87 -13.51
N PRO A 208 5.33 16.85 -12.61
CA PRO A 208 4.47 16.65 -11.46
C PRO A 208 2.96 16.60 -11.80
N ALA A 209 2.61 16.67 -13.09
CA ALA A 209 1.27 16.96 -13.57
C ALA A 209 0.40 15.72 -13.87
N ALA A 210 0.94 14.50 -13.71
CA ALA A 210 0.11 13.31 -13.86
C ALA A 210 -0.82 13.18 -12.65
N GLU A 211 -2.13 13.15 -12.92
CA GLU A 211 -3.17 12.97 -11.92
C GLU A 211 -2.90 11.70 -11.09
N GLY A 212 -3.02 11.80 -9.77
CA GLY A 212 -2.79 10.69 -8.83
C GLY A 212 -1.32 10.44 -8.42
N LEU A 213 -0.33 11.18 -8.94
CA LEU A 213 1.08 11.00 -8.57
C LEU A 213 1.62 12.01 -7.53
N ALA A 214 0.80 12.94 -7.04
CA ALA A 214 1.22 14.00 -6.13
C ALA A 214 1.94 13.47 -4.86
N VAL A 215 1.38 12.43 -4.24
CA VAL A 215 1.96 11.78 -3.05
C VAL A 215 3.28 11.09 -3.38
N PHE A 216 3.35 10.39 -4.52
CA PHE A 216 4.58 9.74 -4.97
C PHE A 216 5.71 10.76 -5.19
N HIS A 217 5.43 11.84 -5.93
CA HIS A 217 6.41 12.91 -6.17
C HIS A 217 6.85 13.56 -4.87
N THR A 218 5.90 13.87 -3.99
CA THR A 218 6.19 14.49 -2.69
C THR A 218 7.12 13.60 -1.87
N ARG A 219 6.77 12.33 -1.68
CA ARG A 219 7.59 11.39 -0.91
C ARG A 219 8.95 11.18 -1.55
N LEU A 220 9.04 11.08 -2.88
CA LEU A 220 10.32 10.98 -3.57
C LEU A 220 11.19 12.22 -3.31
N GLY A 221 10.63 13.43 -3.38
CA GLY A 221 11.32 14.68 -3.11
C GLY A 221 11.79 14.82 -1.65
N LEU A 222 10.91 14.55 -0.68
CA LEU A 222 11.25 14.51 0.75
C LEU A 222 12.43 13.57 1.02
N SER A 223 12.32 12.39 0.45
CA SER A 223 13.30 11.34 0.65
C SER A 223 14.63 11.58 -0.10
N LEU A 224 14.63 12.45 -1.11
CA LEU A 224 15.85 12.97 -1.74
C LEU A 224 16.48 14.07 -0.89
N ILE A 225 15.70 14.94 -0.25
CA ILE A 225 16.19 15.91 0.73
C ILE A 225 16.94 15.18 1.85
N ASP A 226 16.38 14.08 2.36
CA ASP A 226 17.05 13.24 3.37
C ASP A 226 18.36 12.65 2.84
N ALA A 227 18.35 12.14 1.60
CA ALA A 227 19.55 11.57 0.97
C ALA A 227 20.66 12.60 0.70
N LEU A 228 20.32 13.89 0.61
CA LEU A 228 21.29 14.98 0.51
C LEU A 228 21.90 15.35 1.88
N GLY A 229 21.35 14.83 2.97
CA GLY A 229 21.90 14.89 4.34
C GLY A 229 21.58 16.17 5.11
N SER A 230 21.12 17.25 4.47
CA SER A 230 20.63 18.44 5.17
C SER A 230 19.77 19.33 4.28
N ILE A 231 18.74 19.94 4.86
CA ILE A 231 17.90 20.93 4.19
C ILE A 231 18.65 22.21 3.81
N HIS A 232 19.76 22.50 4.49
CA HIS A 232 20.61 23.65 4.20
C HIS A 232 21.57 23.39 3.02
N GLN A 233 21.59 22.18 2.47
CA GLN A 233 22.29 21.95 1.21
C GLN A 233 21.65 22.80 0.11
N PRO A 234 22.43 23.54 -0.70
CA PRO A 234 21.89 24.38 -1.77
C PRO A 234 20.98 23.63 -2.75
N ALA A 235 21.22 22.32 -2.92
CA ALA A 235 20.45 21.46 -3.80
C ALA A 235 19.09 21.02 -3.21
N ALA A 236 18.93 21.04 -1.88
CA ALA A 236 17.73 20.59 -1.19
C ALA A 236 16.65 21.69 -1.07
N GLN A 237 17.06 22.96 -0.88
CA GLN A 237 16.12 24.08 -0.69
C GLN A 237 15.15 24.31 -1.86
N PRO A 238 15.59 24.25 -3.14
CA PRO A 238 14.68 24.43 -4.27
C PRO A 238 13.62 23.32 -4.34
N ILE A 239 14.01 22.08 -4.01
CA ILE A 239 13.10 20.93 -3.96
C ILE A 239 12.04 21.17 -2.89
N ALA A 240 12.46 21.50 -1.67
CA ALA A 240 11.52 21.75 -0.58
C ALA A 240 10.57 22.92 -0.87
N THR A 241 11.09 23.99 -1.48
CA THR A 241 10.28 25.16 -1.86
C THR A 241 9.23 24.80 -2.91
N ASP A 242 9.58 23.98 -3.90
CA ASP A 242 8.63 23.51 -4.92
C ASP A 242 7.55 22.61 -4.29
N LEU A 243 7.95 21.68 -3.40
CA LEU A 243 7.00 20.83 -2.67
C LEU A 243 6.01 21.65 -1.83
N ILE A 244 6.49 22.63 -1.07
CA ILE A 244 5.64 23.51 -0.23
C ILE A 244 4.63 24.27 -1.09
N LYS A 245 5.03 24.76 -2.27
CA LYS A 245 4.12 25.48 -3.17
C LYS A 245 3.00 24.60 -3.71
N ARG A 246 3.27 23.31 -3.97
CA ARG A 246 2.30 22.39 -4.57
C ARG A 246 1.37 21.74 -3.56
N ALA A 247 1.80 21.60 -2.32
CA ALA A 247 1.09 20.79 -1.34
C ALA A 247 -0.28 21.30 -0.94
N ALA A 248 -0.61 22.57 -1.22
CA ALA A 248 -1.95 23.09 -1.01
C ALA A 248 -3.02 22.39 -1.87
N GLY A 249 -2.63 21.68 -2.92
CA GLY A 249 -3.56 20.96 -3.81
C GLY A 249 -3.92 19.54 -3.36
N ASP A 250 -3.28 18.98 -2.32
CA ASP A 250 -3.51 17.60 -1.90
C ASP A 250 -3.24 17.42 -0.39
N GLY A 251 -4.26 16.97 0.35
CA GLY A 251 -4.20 16.83 1.81
C GLY A 251 -3.12 15.86 2.30
N TYR A 252 -2.85 14.77 1.58
CA TYR A 252 -1.79 13.84 1.98
C TYR A 252 -0.40 14.47 1.79
N THR A 253 -0.19 15.21 0.70
CA THR A 253 1.08 15.93 0.49
C THR A 253 1.30 17.02 1.52
N ALA A 254 0.25 17.76 1.90
CA ALA A 254 0.28 18.74 2.97
C ALA A 254 0.66 18.09 4.31
N ARG A 255 0.04 16.95 4.65
CA ARG A 255 0.37 16.19 5.86
C ARG A 255 1.81 15.68 5.85
N ASP A 256 2.26 15.09 4.75
CA ASP A 256 3.63 14.57 4.63
C ASP A 256 4.66 15.70 4.84
N LEU A 257 4.43 16.91 4.31
CA LEU A 257 5.31 18.06 4.54
C LEU A 257 5.29 18.58 5.98
N LEU A 258 4.11 18.66 6.60
CA LEU A 258 3.95 19.11 7.98
C LEU A 258 4.65 18.18 8.97
N THR A 259 4.70 16.89 8.67
CA THR A 259 5.32 15.85 9.50
C THR A 259 6.81 15.65 9.20
N HIS A 260 7.31 16.10 8.05
CA HIS A 260 8.72 15.97 7.68
C HIS A 260 9.61 17.01 8.37
N PRO A 261 10.57 16.63 9.25
CA PRO A 261 11.32 17.58 10.07
C PRO A 261 12.05 18.67 9.28
N ALA A 262 12.73 18.26 8.18
CA ALA A 262 13.48 19.19 7.34
C ALA A 262 12.57 20.24 6.68
N CYS A 263 11.41 19.84 6.16
CA CYS A 263 10.49 20.77 5.50
C CYS A 263 9.75 21.63 6.52
N ARG A 264 9.38 21.05 7.67
CA ARG A 264 8.78 21.79 8.79
C ARG A 264 9.65 22.95 9.25
N SER A 265 10.97 22.79 9.25
CA SER A 265 11.92 23.86 9.61
C SER A 265 11.96 25.04 8.63
N LEU A 266 11.53 24.83 7.37
CA LEU A 266 11.48 25.87 6.33
C LEU A 266 10.12 26.56 6.23
N LEU A 267 9.06 25.96 6.76
CA LEU A 267 7.72 26.52 6.68
C LEU A 267 7.65 27.82 7.50
N THR A 268 7.20 28.88 6.86
CA THR A 268 6.73 30.06 7.61
C THR A 268 5.48 29.70 8.43
N PRO A 269 5.19 30.43 9.53
CA PRO A 269 3.96 30.22 10.30
C PRO A 269 2.69 30.25 9.43
N ARG A 270 2.66 31.14 8.42
CA ARG A 270 1.55 31.25 7.48
C ARG A 270 1.41 30.00 6.60
N GLN A 271 2.50 29.51 6.02
CA GLN A 271 2.45 28.29 5.19
C GLN A 271 2.08 27.07 6.03
N ALA A 272 2.60 26.97 7.25
CA ALA A 272 2.23 25.91 8.18
C ALA A 272 0.72 25.92 8.50
N ALA A 273 0.15 27.11 8.77
CA ALA A 273 -1.29 27.26 8.99
C ALA A 273 -2.10 26.84 7.74
N GLN A 274 -1.73 27.34 6.56
CA GLN A 274 -2.40 27.01 5.30
C GLN A 274 -2.39 25.50 5.00
N LEU A 275 -1.26 24.82 5.19
CA LEU A 275 -1.20 23.37 5.00
C LEU A 275 -2.03 22.63 6.06
N THR A 276 -2.08 23.14 7.29
CA THR A 276 -2.92 22.56 8.36
C THR A 276 -4.41 22.70 8.03
N ASP A 277 -4.81 23.84 7.47
CA ASP A 277 -6.18 24.08 7.02
C ASP A 277 -6.56 23.10 5.91
N VAL A 278 -5.65 22.84 4.95
CA VAL A 278 -5.85 21.84 3.89
C VAL A 278 -6.02 20.42 4.46
N VAL A 279 -5.13 19.99 5.36
CA VAL A 279 -5.25 18.68 6.04
C VAL A 279 -6.58 18.55 6.77
N THR A 280 -6.99 19.60 7.49
CA THR A 280 -8.24 19.65 8.24
C THR A 280 -9.46 19.62 7.32
N ALA A 281 -9.43 20.38 6.22
CA ALA A 281 -10.52 20.41 5.23
C ALA A 281 -10.71 19.06 4.52
N CYS A 282 -9.62 18.29 4.33
CA CYS A 282 -9.69 16.91 3.85
C CYS A 282 -10.16 15.90 4.90
N GLY A 283 -10.38 16.34 6.15
CA GLY A 283 -10.78 15.46 7.25
C GLY A 283 -9.69 14.50 7.71
N LEU A 284 -8.41 14.76 7.35
CA LEU A 284 -7.30 13.89 7.69
C LEU A 284 -6.93 14.03 9.17
N ASP A 285 -6.84 12.90 9.87
CA ASP A 285 -6.42 12.79 11.27
C ASP A 285 -7.27 13.62 12.26
N THR A 286 -8.51 13.98 11.89
CA THR A 286 -9.44 14.75 12.74
C THR A 286 -9.97 13.98 13.94
N GLY A 287 -9.82 12.65 13.94
CA GLY A 287 -10.31 11.75 14.99
C GLY A 287 -11.83 11.60 15.03
N THR A 288 -12.57 12.20 14.09
CA THR A 288 -14.03 12.18 14.05
C THR A 288 -14.56 12.24 12.61
N ILE A 289 -15.71 11.61 12.38
CA ILE A 289 -16.55 11.83 11.21
C ILE A 289 -17.82 12.52 11.72
N PRO A 290 -18.29 13.62 11.10
CA PRO A 290 -19.53 14.28 11.52
C PRO A 290 -20.70 13.29 11.62
N THR A 291 -21.44 13.33 12.73
CA THR A 291 -22.49 12.35 13.03
C THR A 291 -23.48 12.10 11.89
N PRO A 292 -23.99 13.13 11.17
CA PRO A 292 -24.90 12.89 10.05
C PRO A 292 -24.29 12.03 8.95
N LEU A 293 -23.02 12.28 8.58
CA LEU A 293 -22.30 11.52 7.57
C LEU A 293 -21.97 10.10 8.05
N LEU A 294 -21.64 9.95 9.33
CA LEU A 294 -21.39 8.64 9.92
C LEU A 294 -22.66 7.77 9.88
N THR A 295 -23.82 8.34 10.20
CA THR A 295 -25.12 7.64 10.12
C THR A 295 -25.46 7.25 8.69
N GLU A 296 -25.27 8.15 7.73
CA GLU A 296 -25.51 7.87 6.31
C GLU A 296 -24.60 6.75 5.79
N LEU A 297 -23.30 6.81 6.11
CA LEU A 297 -22.35 5.76 5.77
C LEU A 297 -22.75 4.43 6.42
N ALA A 298 -23.10 4.42 7.71
CA ALA A 298 -23.53 3.21 8.39
C ALA A 298 -24.75 2.57 7.70
N HIS A 299 -25.77 3.36 7.36
CA HIS A 299 -26.97 2.87 6.66
C HIS A 299 -26.65 2.32 5.26
N ALA A 300 -25.76 2.97 4.52
CA ALA A 300 -25.31 2.48 3.21
C ALA A 300 -24.56 1.15 3.34
N LEU A 301 -23.75 0.98 4.40
CA LEU A 301 -23.10 -0.28 4.70
C LEU A 301 -24.10 -1.36 5.13
N ASP A 302 -25.12 -1.03 5.91
CA ASP A 302 -26.21 -1.95 6.28
C ASP A 302 -26.89 -2.50 5.02
N THR A 303 -27.30 -1.62 4.12
CA THR A 303 -27.97 -1.99 2.85
C THR A 303 -27.08 -2.89 1.99
N ALA A 304 -25.78 -2.58 1.92
CA ALA A 304 -24.83 -3.35 1.13
C ALA A 304 -24.52 -4.72 1.76
N GLU A 305 -24.48 -4.83 3.08
CA GLU A 305 -24.38 -6.13 3.77
C GLU A 305 -25.61 -6.98 3.51
N ASP A 306 -26.82 -6.43 3.68
CA ASP A 306 -28.07 -7.15 3.46
C ASP A 306 -28.15 -7.74 2.05
N THR A 307 -27.66 -6.98 1.05
CA THR A 307 -27.60 -7.44 -0.35
C THR A 307 -26.65 -8.63 -0.52
N LEU A 308 -25.47 -8.59 0.12
CA LEU A 308 -24.47 -9.67 0.05
C LEU A 308 -24.91 -10.92 0.80
N THR A 309 -25.70 -10.78 1.88
CA THR A 309 -26.20 -11.93 2.64
C THR A 309 -27.48 -12.50 2.06
N SER A 310 -28.32 -11.68 1.40
CA SER A 310 -29.59 -12.10 0.79
C SER A 310 -29.40 -12.79 -0.56
N THR A 311 -28.27 -12.61 -1.23
CA THR A 311 -27.92 -13.35 -2.45
C THR A 311 -27.51 -14.78 -2.09
N SER A 312 -28.49 -15.63 -1.76
CA SER A 312 -28.32 -17.08 -1.86
C SER A 312 -28.20 -17.49 -3.33
N PRO A 313 -27.37 -18.50 -3.66
CA PRO A 313 -27.49 -19.15 -4.96
C PRO A 313 -28.86 -19.83 -4.98
N ASP A 314 -29.80 -19.29 -5.75
CA ASP A 314 -31.02 -20.01 -6.10
C ASP A 314 -30.60 -21.33 -6.77
N THR A 315 -30.64 -22.41 -5.98
CA THR A 315 -30.76 -23.76 -6.50
C THR A 315 -32.13 -23.84 -7.16
N ASN A 316 -32.20 -23.52 -8.44
CA ASN A 316 -33.35 -23.88 -9.24
C ASN A 316 -33.29 -25.40 -9.46
N PRO A 317 -34.20 -26.22 -8.89
CA PRO A 317 -34.20 -27.64 -9.18
C PRO A 317 -34.69 -27.81 -10.62
N ILE A 318 -33.80 -28.31 -11.48
CA ILE A 318 -34.20 -28.84 -12.79
C ILE A 318 -35.15 -30.02 -12.49
N HIS A 319 -36.45 -29.81 -12.67
CA HIS A 319 -37.43 -30.89 -12.75
C HIS A 319 -37.16 -31.70 -14.03
N PRO A 320 -36.99 -33.03 -13.94
CA PRO A 320 -37.04 -33.89 -15.11
C PRO A 320 -38.49 -34.28 -15.43
N HIS A 321 -38.75 -34.57 -16.71
CA HIS A 321 -40.01 -34.98 -17.37
C HIS A 321 -40.86 -33.81 -17.90
N GLN A 322 -41.32 -33.80 -19.16
CA GLN A 322 -41.83 -34.91 -19.96
C GLN A 322 -41.51 -34.73 -21.46
N ALA A 323 -41.21 -35.84 -22.14
CA ALA A 323 -41.35 -35.96 -23.60
C ALA A 323 -42.79 -36.38 -23.94
N PRO A 324 -43.32 -36.02 -25.12
CA PRO A 324 -44.26 -36.87 -25.83
C PRO A 324 -43.71 -37.28 -27.20
N GLY A 325 -44.20 -38.45 -27.64
CA GLY A 325 -43.86 -39.10 -28.91
C GLY A 325 -44.51 -38.48 -30.15
#